data_AF-A0A941S5P6-F1
#
_entry.id   AF-A0A941S5P6-F1
#
_cell.length_a   1.000
_cell.length_b   1.000
_cell.length_c   1.000
_cell.angle_alpha   90.00
_cell.angle_beta   90.00
_cell.angle_gamma   90.00
#
_symmetry.space_group_name_H-M   'P 1'
#
loop_
_entity.id
_entity.type
_entity.pdbx_description
1 polymer ?
#
loop_
_entity_poly.entity_id
_entity_poly.type
_entity_poly.pdbx_seq_one_letter_code
_entity_poly.pdbx_strand_id
1 'polypeptide(L)'
;MRIMSFLAAATLLLLAGCYPPTTTHPVGTTAGLSNDAALTGLWRGKMHNDEGHDIYFHFLPQSDGTITVVMVQGGSEPDGDWSVAAVTTATLGANHFMNAQLLYDGGSAEDKNAPHGNVPLLYRMDGPNRIALFLMDEDAAKAAIQAHDISGTVEPGQFGDAAITAEPKELDAFMASRKGIALFGERFATLTKIE
;
A
#
# COMPACT_ATOMS: atom_id res chain seq x y z
N MET A 1 -22.10 -52.15 -6.63
CA MET A 1 -22.80 -50.85 -6.78
C MET A 1 -23.02 -50.25 -5.39
N ARG A 2 -22.14 -49.34 -4.98
CA ARG A 2 -22.42 -48.30 -3.97
C ARG A 2 -21.31 -47.25 -4.09
N ILE A 3 -21.78 -46.02 -4.15
CA ILE A 3 -21.13 -44.81 -4.66
C ILE A 3 -20.49 -44.08 -3.47
N MET A 4 -19.50 -43.23 -3.77
CA MET A 4 -19.06 -42.06 -2.99
C MET A 4 -18.13 -42.28 -1.80
N SER A 5 -16.84 -42.03 -2.05
CA SER A 5 -15.88 -41.45 -1.10
C SER A 5 -14.87 -40.59 -1.87
N PHE A 6 -15.31 -39.46 -2.40
CA PHE A 6 -14.45 -38.37 -2.87
C PHE A 6 -15.03 -37.09 -2.27
N LEU A 7 -14.43 -36.58 -1.20
CA LEU A 7 -14.40 -35.17 -0.78
C LEU A 7 -13.92 -35.11 0.68
N ALA A 8 -12.61 -35.06 0.89
CA ALA A 8 -12.04 -34.60 2.16
C ALA A 8 -10.53 -34.38 2.00
N ALA A 9 -10.13 -33.26 1.38
CA ALA A 9 -8.85 -32.58 1.62
C ALA A 9 -8.65 -31.45 0.59
N ALA A 10 -9.36 -30.32 0.73
CA ALA A 10 -9.04 -29.10 0.00
C ALA A 10 -9.65 -27.87 0.70
N THR A 11 -9.27 -27.61 1.95
CA THR A 11 -9.75 -26.41 2.66
C THR A 11 -8.74 -25.96 3.72
N LEU A 12 -7.49 -25.69 3.33
CA LEU A 12 -6.44 -25.20 4.22
C LEU A 12 -5.45 -24.25 3.51
N LEU A 13 -5.95 -23.29 2.70
CA LEU A 13 -5.14 -22.28 1.98
C LEU A 13 -5.85 -20.91 1.94
N LEU A 14 -6.21 -20.33 3.09
CA LEU A 14 -6.97 -19.06 3.11
C LEU A 14 -6.49 -18.01 4.11
N LEU A 15 -5.21 -18.00 4.50
CA LEU A 15 -4.71 -17.01 5.47
C LEU A 15 -3.40 -16.29 5.10
N ALA A 16 -2.90 -16.42 3.87
CA ALA A 16 -1.91 -15.48 3.37
C ALA A 16 -2.67 -14.31 2.73
N GLY A 17 -2.82 -13.19 3.45
CA GLY A 17 -3.14 -11.94 2.79
C GLY A 17 -2.01 -11.65 1.79
N CYS A 18 -2.31 -11.52 0.51
CA CYS A 18 -1.32 -11.05 -0.46
C CYS A 18 -0.91 -9.64 -0.02
N TYR A 19 0.39 -9.41 0.12
CA TYR A 19 0.91 -8.06 0.31
C TYR A 19 0.63 -7.24 -0.96
N PRO A 20 0.40 -5.92 -0.85
CA PRO A 20 0.22 -5.10 -2.04
C PRO A 20 1.50 -5.09 -2.89
N PRO A 21 1.39 -4.86 -4.22
CA PRO A 21 2.55 -4.70 -5.08
C PRO A 21 3.56 -3.70 -4.54
N THR A 22 4.84 -3.99 -4.75
CA THR A 22 5.92 -3.10 -4.36
C THR A 22 6.66 -2.51 -5.56
N THR A 23 7.39 -1.43 -5.33
CA THR A 23 8.36 -0.86 -6.28
C THR A 23 9.76 -0.83 -5.67
N THR A 24 10.79 -1.14 -6.46
CA THR A 24 12.20 -1.06 -6.01
C THR A 24 12.65 0.38 -5.77
N HIS A 25 12.02 1.34 -6.44
CA HIS A 25 12.27 2.77 -6.28
C HIS A 25 10.99 3.50 -5.85
N PRO A 26 11.08 4.60 -5.08
CA PRO A 26 9.93 5.45 -4.79
C PRO A 26 9.38 6.06 -6.09
N VAL A 27 8.06 6.02 -6.25
CA VAL A 27 7.34 6.77 -7.28
C VAL A 27 7.55 8.26 -7.08
N GLY A 28 7.95 8.95 -8.15
CA GLY A 28 8.23 10.37 -8.20
C GLY A 28 9.68 10.75 -7.91
N THR A 29 10.60 9.78 -7.92
CA THR A 29 12.03 10.03 -7.70
C THR A 29 12.61 11.08 -8.67
N THR A 30 12.15 11.12 -9.92
CA THR A 30 12.61 12.11 -10.92
C THR A 30 11.94 13.48 -10.80
N ALA A 31 10.75 13.54 -10.18
CA ALA A 31 10.03 14.78 -9.91
C ALA A 31 10.49 15.45 -8.60
N GLY A 32 11.16 14.69 -7.73
CA GLY A 32 11.60 15.12 -6.42
C GLY A 32 10.66 14.59 -5.33
N LEU A 33 11.25 13.90 -4.36
CA LEU A 33 10.55 13.43 -3.17
C LEU A 33 10.53 14.54 -2.13
N SER A 34 9.39 14.73 -1.48
CA SER A 34 9.22 15.71 -0.40
C SER A 34 8.15 15.26 0.59
N ASN A 35 8.04 15.98 1.69
CA ASN A 35 6.93 15.85 2.62
C ASN A 35 5.76 16.75 2.18
N ASP A 36 4.59 16.17 1.96
CA ASP A 36 3.37 16.96 1.78
C ASP A 36 2.86 17.43 3.16
N ALA A 37 3.03 18.73 3.42
CA ALA A 37 2.61 19.35 4.69
C ALA A 37 1.11 19.22 4.97
N ALA A 38 0.27 19.01 3.95
CA ALA A 38 -1.16 18.78 4.13
C ALA A 38 -1.44 17.49 4.93
N LEU A 39 -0.54 16.51 4.87
CA LEU A 39 -0.67 15.23 5.56
C LEU A 39 -0.35 15.28 7.04
N THR A 40 0.40 16.30 7.51
CA THR A 40 0.89 16.34 8.90
C THR A 40 -0.26 16.36 9.91
N GLY A 41 -0.13 15.58 10.97
CA GLY A 41 -1.09 15.50 12.08
C GLY A 41 -1.71 14.12 12.26
N LEU A 42 -2.76 14.08 13.08
CA LEU A 42 -3.50 12.86 13.41
C LEU A 42 -4.72 12.69 12.49
N TRP A 43 -4.88 11.49 11.96
CA TRP A 43 -5.97 11.12 11.06
C TRP A 43 -6.66 9.85 11.52
N ARG A 44 -7.98 9.82 11.39
CA ARG A 44 -8.78 8.59 11.52
C ARG A 44 -9.02 7.99 10.15
N GLY A 45 -8.56 6.76 9.95
CA GLY A 45 -8.81 5.97 8.76
C GLY A 45 -10.00 5.04 8.91
N LYS A 46 -10.81 5.01 7.85
CA LYS A 46 -11.85 4.01 7.63
C LYS A 46 -11.53 3.24 6.35
N MET A 47 -11.27 1.94 6.48
CA MET A 47 -11.02 1.07 5.34
C MET A 47 -12.32 0.82 4.57
N HIS A 48 -12.25 0.69 3.25
CA HIS A 48 -13.46 0.67 2.42
C HIS A 48 -14.27 -0.63 2.56
N ASN A 49 -13.60 -1.75 2.84
CA ASN A 49 -14.17 -3.09 2.90
C ASN A 49 -14.03 -3.76 4.28
N ASP A 50 -13.66 -2.99 5.30
CA ASP A 50 -13.57 -3.47 6.68
C ASP A 50 -14.64 -2.75 7.52
N GLU A 51 -15.54 -3.54 8.13
CA GLU A 51 -16.45 -3.05 9.18
C GLU A 51 -15.75 -2.95 10.54
N GLY A 52 -14.48 -3.35 10.59
CA GLY A 52 -13.63 -3.38 11.76
C GLY A 52 -13.25 -2.01 12.32
N HIS A 53 -12.33 -2.06 13.28
CA HIS A 53 -11.96 -0.97 14.14
C HIS A 53 -11.35 0.22 13.38
N ASP A 54 -11.58 1.43 13.90
CA ASP A 54 -10.91 2.64 13.42
C ASP A 54 -9.38 2.46 13.52
N ILE A 55 -8.66 2.80 12.45
CA ILE A 55 -7.20 2.88 12.46
C ILE A 55 -6.80 4.34 12.51
N TYR A 56 -5.93 4.70 13.44
CA TYR A 56 -5.42 6.06 13.59
C TYR A 56 -4.02 6.15 12.99
N PHE A 57 -3.79 7.20 12.21
CA PHE A 57 -2.54 7.47 11.52
C PHE A 57 -1.98 8.79 12.01
N HIS A 58 -0.77 8.79 12.58
CA HIS A 58 -0.06 10.02 12.93
C HIS A 58 1.09 10.24 11.95
N PHE A 59 0.97 11.25 11.11
CA PHE A 59 1.99 11.66 10.15
C PHE A 59 2.92 12.70 10.79
N LEU A 60 4.15 12.26 11.09
CA LEU A 60 5.18 13.03 11.79
C LEU A 60 6.32 13.39 10.82
N PRO A 61 6.33 14.59 10.23
CA PRO A 61 7.36 14.99 9.28
C PRO A 61 8.75 15.02 9.95
N GLN A 62 9.75 14.53 9.23
CA GLN A 62 11.16 14.51 9.65
C GLN A 62 11.95 15.62 8.93
N SER A 63 13.13 15.95 9.46
CA SER A 63 13.99 16.99 8.85
C SER A 63 14.69 16.54 7.56
N ASP A 64 14.68 15.24 7.25
CA ASP A 64 15.26 14.66 6.04
C ASP A 64 14.28 14.58 4.85
N GLY A 65 13.06 15.11 5.02
CA GLY A 65 12.01 15.10 3.99
C GLY A 65 11.12 13.86 4.00
N THR A 66 11.39 12.88 4.86
CA THR A 66 10.49 11.74 5.11
C THR A 66 9.40 12.09 6.10
N ILE A 67 8.40 11.23 6.21
CA ILE A 67 7.32 11.28 7.20
C ILE A 67 7.31 9.95 7.93
N THR A 68 7.44 9.97 9.25
CA THR A 68 7.16 8.78 10.07
C THR A 68 5.65 8.68 10.25
N VAL A 69 5.07 7.55 9.87
CA VAL A 69 3.65 7.27 10.07
C VAL A 69 3.50 6.21 11.14
N VAL A 70 2.90 6.58 12.26
CA VAL A 70 2.50 5.63 13.32
C VAL A 70 1.05 5.25 13.07
N MET A 71 0.79 3.97 12.89
CA MET A 71 -0.54 3.40 12.70
C MET A 71 -0.95 2.67 13.97
N VAL A 72 -2.15 2.95 14.48
CA VAL A 72 -2.69 2.28 15.67
C VAL A 72 -4.11 1.82 15.36
N GLN A 73 -4.34 0.51 15.41
CA GLN A 73 -5.67 -0.04 15.27
C GLN A 73 -6.37 -0.05 16.63
N GLY A 74 -7.59 0.49 16.69
CA GLY A 74 -8.43 0.32 17.87
C GLY A 74 -8.77 -1.15 18.08
N GLY A 75 -8.93 -1.59 19.33
CA GLY A 75 -9.28 -2.99 19.63
C GLY A 75 -9.83 -3.13 21.04
N SER A 76 -10.47 -4.27 21.31
CA SER A 76 -10.95 -4.62 22.67
C SER A 76 -9.87 -5.26 23.54
N GLU A 77 -8.72 -5.59 22.97
CA GLU A 77 -7.58 -6.14 23.69
C GLU A 77 -6.66 -5.02 24.22
N PRO A 78 -5.98 -5.24 25.36
CA PRO A 78 -5.19 -4.21 26.04
C PRO A 78 -3.96 -3.75 25.25
N ASP A 79 -3.48 -4.55 24.30
CA ASP A 79 -2.34 -4.26 23.43
C ASP A 79 -2.85 -4.16 21.98
N GLY A 80 -3.40 -3.00 21.60
CA GLY A 80 -3.84 -2.78 20.22
C GLY A 80 -2.69 -2.90 19.23
N ASP A 81 -2.95 -3.46 18.05
CA ASP A 81 -1.94 -3.59 17.00
C ASP A 81 -1.48 -2.21 16.52
N TRP A 82 -0.17 -2.03 16.44
CA TRP A 82 0.43 -0.80 15.94
C TRP A 82 1.62 -1.11 15.05
N SER A 83 1.86 -0.23 14.09
CA SER A 83 2.97 -0.34 13.16
C SER A 83 3.53 1.03 12.80
N VAL A 84 4.75 1.05 12.29
CA VAL A 84 5.46 2.27 11.91
C VAL A 84 5.97 2.13 10.49
N ALA A 85 5.68 3.13 9.66
CA ALA A 85 6.21 3.24 8.32
C ALA A 85 7.01 4.54 8.12
N ALA A 86 8.03 4.49 7.27
CA ALA A 86 8.58 5.68 6.64
C ALA A 86 7.81 5.95 5.34
N VAL A 87 7.42 7.20 5.13
CA VAL A 87 6.70 7.64 3.93
C VAL A 87 7.47 8.78 3.28
N THR A 88 7.64 8.71 1.97
CA THR A 88 7.96 9.89 1.14
C THR A 88 6.78 10.18 0.24
N THR A 89 6.62 11.43 -0.19
CA THR A 89 5.56 11.82 -1.13
C THR A 89 6.12 12.44 -2.39
N ALA A 90 5.37 12.34 -3.47
CA ALA A 90 5.68 13.00 -4.73
C ALA A 90 4.42 13.37 -5.51
N THR A 91 4.56 14.34 -6.40
CA THR A 91 3.50 14.72 -7.33
C THR A 91 3.95 14.45 -8.76
N LEU A 92 3.22 13.60 -9.47
CA LEU A 92 3.42 13.30 -10.88
C LEU A 92 2.22 13.80 -11.69
N GLY A 93 2.38 14.97 -12.32
CA GLY A 93 1.28 15.65 -13.00
C GLY A 93 0.21 16.09 -12.00
N ALA A 94 -1.00 15.55 -12.13
CA ALA A 94 -2.13 15.83 -11.23
C ALA A 94 -2.31 14.78 -10.12
N ASN A 95 -1.40 13.82 -10.02
CA ASN A 95 -1.51 12.68 -9.10
C ASN A 95 -0.50 12.83 -7.96
N HIS A 96 -0.95 12.54 -6.75
CA HIS A 96 -0.11 12.55 -5.56
C HIS A 96 0.11 11.12 -5.07
N PHE A 97 1.37 10.78 -4.82
CA PHE A 97 1.78 9.46 -4.39
C PHE A 97 2.42 9.51 -3.01
N MET A 98 2.11 8.51 -2.19
CA MET A 98 2.89 8.13 -1.01
C MET A 98 3.68 6.87 -1.34
N ASN A 99 4.94 6.82 -0.91
CA ASN A 99 5.78 5.62 -0.97
C ASN A 99 6.04 5.18 0.46
N ALA A 100 5.31 4.17 0.92
CA ALA A 100 5.43 3.66 2.28
C ALA A 100 6.44 2.52 2.36
N GLN A 101 7.26 2.52 3.41
CA GLN A 101 8.15 1.42 3.77
C GLN A 101 7.85 1.06 5.22
N LEU A 102 7.38 -0.17 5.47
CA LEU A 102 7.12 -0.66 6.82
C LEU A 102 8.46 -0.82 7.55
N LEU A 103 8.64 -0.11 8.66
CA LEU A 103 9.85 -0.15 9.48
C LEU A 103 9.70 -1.12 10.65
N TYR A 104 8.49 -1.19 11.21
CA TYR A 104 8.20 -1.99 12.39
C TYR A 104 6.73 -2.37 12.43
N ASP A 105 6.45 -3.58 12.90
CA ASP A 105 5.12 -4.08 13.20
C ASP A 105 5.13 -4.66 14.62
N GLY A 106 4.30 -4.09 15.49
CA GLY A 106 4.40 -4.16 16.94
C GLY A 106 3.34 -4.99 17.65
N GLY A 107 2.50 -5.71 16.90
CA GLY A 107 1.49 -6.63 17.43
C GLY A 107 1.89 -8.11 17.40
N SER A 108 2.91 -8.49 16.64
CA SER A 108 3.46 -9.85 16.62
C SER A 108 4.95 -9.84 16.28
N ALA A 109 5.70 -10.82 16.79
CA ALA A 109 7.15 -10.89 16.65
C ALA A 109 7.60 -10.84 15.19
N GLU A 110 8.31 -9.77 14.80
CA GLU A 110 9.05 -9.58 13.55
C GLU A 110 8.53 -10.45 12.40
N ASP A 111 7.47 -10.01 11.71
CA ASP A 111 7.10 -10.69 10.46
C ASP A 111 8.21 -10.46 9.43
N LYS A 112 9.09 -11.45 9.29
CA LYS A 112 10.17 -11.50 8.31
C LYS A 112 9.65 -11.51 6.87
N ASN A 113 8.33 -11.55 6.67
CA ASN A 113 7.67 -11.46 5.38
C ASN A 113 7.12 -10.06 5.06
N ALA A 114 7.37 -9.04 5.90
CA ALA A 114 7.00 -7.67 5.56
C ALA A 114 7.56 -7.29 4.16
N PRO A 115 6.77 -6.64 3.29
CA PRO A 115 7.15 -6.40 1.91
C PRO A 115 8.45 -5.61 1.84
N HIS A 116 9.47 -6.23 1.24
CA HIS A 116 10.75 -5.58 0.98
C HIS A 116 10.59 -4.62 -0.20
N GLY A 117 10.30 -3.34 0.07
CA GLY A 117 10.22 -2.33 -0.97
C GLY A 117 9.37 -1.14 -0.59
N ASN A 118 9.07 -0.31 -1.59
CA ASN A 118 8.12 0.79 -1.43
C ASN A 118 6.73 0.26 -1.79
N VAL A 119 5.76 0.48 -0.92
CA VAL A 119 4.33 0.31 -1.22
C VAL A 119 3.82 1.66 -1.73
N PRO A 120 3.62 1.82 -3.05
CA PRO A 120 3.04 3.04 -3.58
C PRO A 120 1.54 3.11 -3.26
N LEU A 121 1.08 4.26 -2.80
CA LEU A 121 -0.33 4.60 -2.69
C LEU A 121 -0.60 5.85 -3.51
N LEU A 122 -1.66 5.83 -4.30
CA LEU A 122 -2.22 7.06 -4.85
C LEU A 122 -3.12 7.68 -3.78
N TYR A 123 -2.99 8.98 -3.53
CA TYR A 123 -3.91 9.70 -2.65
C TYR A 123 -4.53 10.90 -3.34
N ARG A 124 -5.75 11.23 -2.91
CA ARG A 124 -6.50 12.39 -3.37
C ARG A 124 -7.07 13.14 -2.17
N MET A 125 -6.86 14.44 -2.13
CA MET A 125 -7.55 15.32 -1.18
C MET A 125 -9.03 15.41 -1.59
N ASP A 126 -9.93 15.07 -0.68
CA ASP A 126 -11.40 15.17 -0.84
C ASP A 126 -11.96 16.24 0.12
N GLY A 127 -11.29 17.40 0.12
CA GLY A 127 -11.50 18.50 1.07
C GLY A 127 -10.27 18.76 1.96
N PRO A 128 -10.31 19.80 2.81
CA PRO A 128 -9.15 20.22 3.60
C PRO A 128 -8.72 19.19 4.65
N ASN A 129 -9.65 18.38 5.15
CA ASN A 129 -9.44 17.44 6.25
C ASN A 129 -9.79 16.00 5.87
N ARG A 130 -9.75 15.67 4.57
CA ARG A 130 -10.15 14.35 4.10
C ARG A 130 -9.30 13.89 2.93
N ILE A 131 -8.85 12.65 3.00
CA ILE A 131 -8.00 12.03 1.98
C ILE A 131 -8.63 10.68 1.60
N ALA A 132 -8.71 10.41 0.31
CA ALA A 132 -8.95 9.07 -0.21
C ALA A 132 -7.62 8.42 -0.59
N LEU A 133 -7.38 7.21 -0.08
CA LEU A 133 -6.22 6.39 -0.41
C LEU A 133 -6.63 5.26 -1.34
N PHE A 134 -5.79 4.97 -2.33
CA PHE A 134 -5.96 3.92 -3.32
C PHE A 134 -4.69 3.07 -3.31
N LEU A 135 -4.85 1.77 -3.10
CA LEU A 135 -3.76 0.82 -3.21
C LEU A 135 -3.59 0.39 -4.66
N MET A 136 -2.38 -0.05 -5.00
CA MET A 136 -2.13 -0.72 -6.26
C MET A 136 -2.83 -2.07 -6.27
N ASP A 137 -3.57 -2.34 -7.33
CA ASP A 137 -4.19 -3.64 -7.58
C ASP A 137 -3.14 -4.64 -8.06
N GLU A 138 -3.08 -5.78 -7.35
CA GLU A 138 -2.10 -6.84 -7.58
C GLU A 138 -2.25 -7.48 -8.97
N ASP A 139 -3.47 -7.80 -9.36
CA ASP A 139 -3.75 -8.45 -10.65
C ASP A 139 -3.46 -7.50 -11.82
N ALA A 140 -3.79 -6.23 -11.69
CA ALA A 140 -3.48 -5.21 -12.68
C ALA A 140 -1.97 -4.97 -12.80
N ALA A 141 -1.24 -4.95 -11.67
CA ALA A 141 0.22 -4.83 -11.67
C ALA A 141 0.88 -6.03 -12.37
N LYS A 142 0.46 -7.26 -12.04
CA LYS A 142 0.89 -8.49 -12.72
C LYS A 142 0.63 -8.42 -14.22
N ALA A 143 -0.57 -8.01 -14.61
CA ALA A 143 -0.94 -7.90 -16.02
C ALA A 143 -0.07 -6.88 -16.76
N ALA A 144 0.23 -5.72 -16.16
CA ALA A 144 1.11 -4.72 -16.74
C ALA A 144 2.56 -5.23 -16.92
N ILE A 145 3.09 -5.95 -15.92
CA ILE A 145 4.41 -6.57 -15.98
C ILE A 145 4.47 -7.64 -17.08
N GLN A 146 3.48 -8.54 -17.11
CA GLN A 146 3.39 -9.62 -18.10
C GLN A 146 3.18 -9.09 -19.54
N ALA A 147 2.50 -7.96 -19.69
CA ALA A 147 2.32 -7.27 -20.97
C ALA A 147 3.58 -6.48 -21.41
N HIS A 148 4.64 -6.46 -20.60
CA HIS A 148 5.83 -5.64 -20.80
C HIS A 148 5.54 -4.12 -20.90
N ASP A 149 4.45 -3.67 -20.27
CA ASP A 149 4.13 -2.25 -20.16
C ASP A 149 5.03 -1.54 -19.13
N ILE A 150 5.55 -2.29 -18.16
CA ILE A 150 6.48 -1.82 -17.13
C ILE A 150 7.40 -2.98 -16.72
N SER A 151 8.68 -2.68 -16.46
CA SER A 151 9.63 -3.68 -15.97
C SER A 151 9.28 -4.13 -14.55
N GLY A 152 9.24 -5.45 -14.32
CA GLY A 152 8.96 -6.02 -13.00
C GLY A 152 9.08 -7.55 -12.96
N THR A 153 8.85 -8.11 -11.78
CA THR A 153 8.83 -9.54 -11.51
C THR A 153 7.48 -9.95 -10.93
N VAL A 154 7.04 -11.16 -11.26
CA VAL A 154 5.89 -11.82 -10.65
C VAL A 154 6.38 -13.14 -10.10
N GLU A 155 6.26 -13.36 -8.79
CA GLU A 155 6.71 -14.61 -8.20
C GLU A 155 5.89 -15.80 -8.72
N PRO A 156 6.47 -17.02 -8.79
CA PRO A 156 5.75 -18.19 -9.27
C PRO A 156 4.58 -18.59 -8.36
N GLY A 157 3.47 -19.00 -8.97
CA GLY A 157 2.29 -19.49 -8.27
C GLY A 157 1.09 -18.55 -8.41
N GLN A 158 -0.11 -19.05 -8.11
CA GLN A 158 -1.35 -18.27 -8.21
C GLN A 158 -1.36 -17.05 -7.27
N PHE A 159 -0.55 -17.08 -6.22
CA PHE A 159 -0.47 -16.05 -5.17
C PHE A 159 0.90 -15.37 -5.13
N GLY A 160 1.75 -15.54 -6.14
CA GLY A 160 3.08 -14.91 -6.11
C GLY A 160 3.00 -13.40 -6.21
N ASP A 161 3.79 -12.67 -5.45
CA ASP A 161 3.69 -11.20 -5.34
C ASP A 161 4.28 -10.49 -6.58
N ALA A 162 3.73 -9.33 -6.91
CA ALA A 162 4.24 -8.44 -7.95
C ALA A 162 5.22 -7.40 -7.38
N ALA A 163 6.37 -7.27 -8.04
CA ALA A 163 7.32 -6.19 -7.77
C ALA A 163 7.69 -5.46 -9.05
N ILE A 164 7.46 -4.15 -9.11
CA ILE A 164 7.89 -3.30 -10.22
C ILE A 164 9.36 -2.93 -9.99
N THR A 165 10.21 -3.31 -10.95
CA THR A 165 11.66 -3.13 -10.90
C THR A 165 12.17 -2.10 -11.89
N ALA A 166 11.26 -1.34 -12.52
CA ALA A 166 11.58 -0.30 -13.47
C ALA A 166 12.45 0.80 -12.85
N GLU A 167 13.44 1.27 -13.61
CA GLU A 167 14.32 2.38 -13.21
C GLU A 167 13.49 3.65 -12.95
N PRO A 168 13.97 4.58 -12.10
CA PRO A 168 13.18 5.75 -11.65
C PRO A 168 12.46 6.53 -12.77
N LYS A 169 13.14 6.74 -13.90
CA LYS A 169 12.56 7.48 -15.04
C LYS A 169 11.43 6.71 -15.75
N GLU A 170 11.59 5.39 -15.89
CA GLU A 170 10.58 4.53 -16.49
C GLU A 170 9.37 4.39 -15.56
N LEU A 171 9.63 4.17 -14.26
CA LEU A 171 8.61 4.11 -13.22
C LEU A 171 7.75 5.38 -13.20
N ASP A 172 8.37 6.55 -13.13
CA ASP A 172 7.64 7.82 -13.06
C ASP A 172 6.85 8.09 -14.35
N ALA A 173 7.42 7.78 -15.51
CA ALA A 173 6.72 7.94 -16.79
C ALA A 173 5.49 7.03 -16.88
N PHE A 174 5.59 5.79 -16.40
CA PHE A 174 4.49 4.85 -16.35
C PHE A 174 3.42 5.28 -15.33
N MET A 175 3.81 5.66 -14.12
CA MET A 175 2.88 6.11 -13.07
C MET A 175 2.18 7.43 -13.40
N ALA A 176 2.79 8.28 -14.23
CA ALA A 176 2.13 9.47 -14.78
C ALA A 176 1.15 9.15 -15.94
N SER A 177 1.17 7.94 -16.48
CA SER A 177 0.34 7.54 -17.63
C SER A 177 -1.06 7.06 -17.20
N ARG A 178 -2.01 7.02 -18.15
CA ARG A 178 -3.34 6.44 -17.89
C ARG A 178 -3.28 4.97 -17.46
N LYS A 179 -2.32 4.19 -17.99
CA LYS A 179 -2.14 2.78 -17.63
C LYS A 179 -1.65 2.62 -16.20
N GLY A 180 -0.66 3.43 -15.79
CA GLY A 180 -0.16 3.41 -14.40
C GLY A 180 -1.21 3.85 -13.39
N ILE A 181 -1.97 4.90 -13.69
CA ILE A 181 -3.07 5.34 -12.81
C ILE A 181 -4.20 4.32 -12.72
N ALA A 182 -4.45 3.54 -13.79
CA ALA A 182 -5.45 2.48 -13.75
C ALA A 182 -5.11 1.35 -12.78
N LEU A 183 -3.84 1.22 -12.34
CA LEU A 183 -3.47 0.28 -11.29
C LEU A 183 -4.06 0.64 -9.91
N PHE A 184 -4.52 1.88 -9.72
CA PHE A 184 -5.06 2.38 -8.44
C PHE A 184 -6.58 2.56 -8.50
N GLY A 185 -7.26 1.60 -9.11
CA GLY A 185 -8.68 1.69 -9.45
C GLY A 185 -9.62 1.67 -8.24
N GLU A 186 -9.26 0.92 -7.19
CA GLU A 186 -10.10 0.74 -6.02
C GLU A 186 -9.62 1.57 -4.83
N ARG A 187 -10.59 2.20 -4.16
CA ARG A 187 -10.32 2.96 -2.94
C ARG A 187 -10.08 2.00 -1.80
N PHE A 188 -8.90 2.10 -1.19
CA PHE A 188 -8.49 1.34 -0.03
C PHE A 188 -9.06 1.93 1.27
N ALA A 189 -8.88 3.24 1.47
CA ALA A 189 -9.24 3.90 2.72
C ALA A 189 -9.71 5.34 2.52
N THR A 190 -10.41 5.86 3.52
CA THR A 190 -10.62 7.29 3.69
C THR A 190 -10.04 7.74 5.02
N LEU A 191 -9.14 8.70 4.99
CA LEU A 191 -8.61 9.35 6.19
C LEU A 191 -9.35 10.65 6.45
N THR A 192 -9.68 10.92 7.71
CA THR A 192 -10.26 12.19 8.17
C THR A 192 -9.36 12.80 9.23
N LYS A 193 -8.95 14.05 9.04
CA LYS A 193 -8.06 14.76 9.97
C LYS A 193 -8.79 15.04 11.28
N ILE A 194 -8.10 14.82 12.40
CA ILE A 194 -8.61 15.03 13.75
C ILE A 194 -7.91 16.22 14.42
N GLU A 195 -6.64 16.45 14.08
CA GLU A 195 -5.78 17.54 14.61
C GLU A 195 -5.08 18.29 13.48
#